data_AF-A0A7C4A6M6-F1
#
_entry.id   AF-A0A7C4A6M6-F1
#
_cell.length_a   1.000
_cell.length_b   1.000
_cell.length_c   1.000
_cell.angle_alpha   90.00
_cell.angle_beta   90.00
_cell.angle_gamma   90.00
#
_symmetry.space_group_name_H-M   'P 1'
#
loop_
_entity.id
_entity.type
_entity.pdbx_description
1 polymer ?
#
loop_
_entity_poly.entity_id
_entity_poly.type
_entity_poly.pdbx_seq_one_letter_code
_entity_poly.pdbx_strand_id
1 'polypeptide(L)'
;MVSCTEFIAVYNELFAFIEERSGKDVVLRLWEELADEFLCNLRSLVKEKGLAGMYEYWSRTLADEGGDYDLILTPNEFRIEMRSCPSVAVLQNSKHLKPYPYYCEHCAVLYPRIIEPFGYKCNVVVHDSVLGKCTLSITPVEQEDHQG
;
A
#
# COMPACT_ATOMS: atom_id res chain seq x y z
N MET A 1 -11.51 -17.28 -11.25
CA MET A 1 -10.41 -16.47 -10.72
C MET A 1 -10.98 -15.07 -10.56
N VAL A 2 -10.94 -14.50 -9.36
CA VAL A 2 -11.41 -13.13 -9.12
C VAL A 2 -10.39 -12.17 -9.72
N SER A 3 -10.83 -11.23 -10.56
CA SER A 3 -9.97 -10.19 -11.14
C SER A 3 -9.54 -9.15 -10.10
N CYS A 4 -8.46 -8.39 -10.36
CA CYS A 4 -8.02 -7.33 -9.46
C CYS A 4 -9.14 -6.29 -9.20
N THR A 5 -9.94 -5.98 -10.22
CA THR A 5 -11.08 -5.06 -10.13
C THR A 5 -12.18 -5.59 -9.21
N GLU A 6 -12.49 -6.88 -9.30
CA GLU A 6 -13.47 -7.52 -8.41
C GLU A 6 -12.93 -7.59 -6.97
N PHE A 7 -11.63 -7.81 -6.80
CA PHE A 7 -10.99 -7.80 -5.48
C PHE A 7 -11.12 -6.43 -4.81
N ILE A 8 -10.89 -5.33 -5.53
CA ILE A 8 -11.05 -3.95 -5.02
C ILE A 8 -12.47 -3.72 -4.47
N ALA A 9 -13.49 -4.14 -5.22
CA ALA A 9 -14.88 -4.00 -4.79
C ALA A 9 -15.19 -4.82 -3.54
N VAL A 10 -14.73 -6.08 -3.49
CA VAL A 10 -14.91 -6.97 -2.33
C VAL A 10 -14.21 -6.40 -1.10
N TYR A 11 -12.99 -5.90 -1.25
CA TYR A 11 -12.23 -5.30 -0.14
C TYR A 11 -12.93 -4.07 0.43
N ASN A 12 -13.42 -3.19 -0.43
CA ASN A 12 -14.16 -2.00 -0.03
C ASN A 12 -15.37 -2.34 0.85
N GLU A 13 -16.22 -3.26 0.38
CA GLU A 13 -17.43 -3.66 1.10
C GLU A 13 -17.09 -4.44 2.38
N LEU A 14 -16.03 -5.26 2.36
CA LEU A 14 -15.57 -5.99 3.55
C LEU A 14 -15.16 -5.03 4.67
N PHE A 15 -14.41 -3.97 4.35
CA PHE A 15 -14.02 -2.98 5.36
C PHE A 15 -15.22 -2.26 5.95
N ALA A 16 -16.17 -1.83 5.11
CA ALA A 16 -17.40 -1.19 5.55
C ALA A 16 -18.23 -2.12 6.45
N PHE A 17 -18.38 -3.38 6.06
CA PHE A 17 -19.13 -4.38 6.81
C PHE A 17 -18.51 -4.69 8.18
N ILE A 18 -17.17 -4.80 8.25
CA ILE A 18 -16.48 -5.05 9.51
C ILE A 18 -16.58 -3.84 10.43
N GLU A 19 -16.38 -2.62 9.92
CA GLU A 19 -16.52 -1.42 10.75
C GLU A 19 -17.95 -1.30 11.30
N GLU A 20 -18.97 -1.51 10.47
CA GLU A 20 -20.37 -1.43 10.88
C GLU A 20 -20.70 -2.41 12.02
N ARG A 21 -20.16 -3.64 11.97
CA ARG A 21 -20.50 -4.70 12.91
C ARG A 21 -19.63 -4.77 14.15
N SER A 22 -18.35 -4.46 13.97
CA SER A 22 -17.32 -4.79 14.96
C SER A 22 -16.44 -3.60 15.30
N GLY A 23 -16.52 -2.49 14.54
CA GLY A 23 -15.73 -1.29 14.77
C GLY A 23 -14.45 -1.22 13.94
N LYS A 24 -13.92 0.00 13.84
CA LYS A 24 -12.74 0.35 13.05
C LYS A 24 -11.46 -0.34 13.53
N ASP A 25 -11.35 -0.63 14.82
CA ASP A 25 -10.22 -1.34 15.40
C ASP A 25 -10.07 -2.76 14.83
N VAL A 26 -11.17 -3.42 14.49
CA VAL A 26 -11.16 -4.75 13.87
C VAL A 26 -10.71 -4.65 12.42
N VAL A 27 -11.08 -3.59 11.71
CA VAL A 27 -10.58 -3.32 10.35
C VAL A 27 -9.07 -3.11 10.37
N LEU A 28 -8.54 -2.39 11.36
CA LEU A 28 -7.09 -2.22 11.54
C LEU A 28 -6.40 -3.56 11.77
N ARG A 29 -6.92 -4.41 12.67
CA ARG A 29 -6.37 -5.76 12.90
C ARG A 29 -6.39 -6.62 11.64
N LEU A 30 -7.46 -6.56 10.85
CA LEU A 30 -7.53 -7.24 9.57
C LEU A 30 -6.37 -6.77 8.66
N TRP A 31 -6.12 -5.47 8.54
CA TRP A 31 -5.02 -4.95 7.73
C TRP A 31 -3.65 -5.40 8.25
N GLU A 32 -3.45 -5.45 9.55
CA GLU A 32 -2.22 -5.98 10.15
C GLU A 32 -2.01 -7.46 9.82
N GLU A 33 -3.03 -8.30 10.01
CA GLU A 33 -2.99 -9.73 9.67
C GLU A 33 -2.74 -9.95 8.18
N LEU A 34 -3.35 -9.13 7.32
CA LEU A 34 -3.10 -9.17 5.88
C LEU A 34 -1.63 -8.85 5.54
N ALA A 35 -1.02 -7.90 6.23
CA ALA A 35 0.39 -7.57 6.04
C ALA A 35 1.31 -8.71 6.50
N ASP A 36 0.92 -9.41 7.58
CA ASP A 36 1.71 -10.47 8.19
C ASP A 36 1.68 -11.76 7.37
N GLU A 37 0.50 -12.14 6.86
CA GLU A 37 0.24 -13.42 6.18
C GLU A 37 0.31 -13.35 4.64
N PHE A 38 0.08 -12.19 4.04
CA PHE A 38 0.09 -12.02 2.58
C PHE A 38 1.25 -11.13 2.11
N LEU A 39 1.28 -10.81 0.81
CA LEU A 39 2.33 -10.01 0.17
C LEU A 39 3.76 -10.57 0.34
N CYS A 40 3.86 -11.91 0.44
CA CYS A 40 5.14 -12.63 0.52
C CYS A 40 6.09 -12.31 -0.65
N ASN A 41 5.54 -12.00 -1.83
CA ASN A 41 6.32 -11.58 -3.00
C ASN A 41 7.01 -10.22 -2.79
N LEU A 42 6.32 -9.22 -2.23
CA LEU A 42 6.95 -7.95 -1.84
C LEU A 42 8.01 -8.21 -0.77
N ARG A 43 7.68 -8.98 0.26
CA ARG A 43 8.60 -9.32 1.36
C ARG A 43 9.90 -9.96 0.86
N SER A 44 9.81 -10.92 -0.07
CA SER A 44 10.98 -11.55 -0.68
C SER A 44 11.82 -10.55 -1.48
N LEU A 45 11.21 -9.70 -2.30
CA LEU A 45 11.93 -8.69 -3.08
C LEU A 45 12.62 -7.65 -2.20
N VAL A 46 11.97 -7.18 -1.13
CA VAL A 46 12.57 -6.28 -0.14
C VAL A 46 13.79 -6.94 0.49
N LYS A 47 13.67 -8.19 0.93
CA LYS A 47 14.77 -8.93 1.57
C LYS A 47 15.97 -9.13 0.64
N GLU A 48 15.72 -9.47 -0.63
CA GLU A 48 16.78 -9.83 -1.58
C GLU A 48 17.45 -8.62 -2.23
N LYS A 49 16.69 -7.55 -2.48
CA LYS A 49 17.10 -6.43 -3.35
C LYS A 49 16.90 -5.05 -2.72
N GLY A 50 16.37 -4.95 -1.50
CA GLY A 50 16.12 -3.69 -0.82
C GLY A 50 15.22 -2.75 -1.62
N LEU A 51 15.64 -1.47 -1.73
CA LEU A 51 14.92 -0.44 -2.49
C LEU A 51 14.72 -0.82 -3.97
N ALA A 52 15.68 -1.52 -4.59
CA ALA A 52 15.54 -1.98 -5.97
C ALA A 52 14.45 -3.07 -6.10
N GLY A 53 14.29 -3.91 -5.08
CA GLY A 53 13.22 -4.91 -5.02
C GLY A 53 11.84 -4.27 -4.86
N MET A 54 11.75 -3.22 -4.06
CA MET A 54 10.53 -2.40 -3.94
C MET A 54 10.17 -1.78 -5.29
N TYR A 55 11.12 -1.11 -5.95
CA TYR A 55 10.90 -0.56 -7.28
C TYR A 55 10.43 -1.64 -8.28
N GLU A 56 11.06 -2.82 -8.28
CA GLU A 56 10.67 -3.94 -9.14
C GLU A 56 9.23 -4.41 -8.87
N TYR A 57 8.84 -4.54 -7.60
CA TYR A 57 7.48 -4.92 -7.21
C TYR A 57 6.45 -3.93 -7.77
N TRP A 58 6.58 -2.65 -7.42
CA TRP A 58 5.58 -1.65 -7.80
C TRP A 58 5.59 -1.33 -9.29
N SER A 59 6.75 -1.41 -9.97
CA SER A 59 6.81 -1.25 -11.43
C SER A 59 6.00 -2.32 -12.16
N ARG A 60 5.92 -3.54 -11.63
CA ARG A 60 5.10 -4.61 -12.21
C ARG A 60 3.63 -4.43 -11.84
N THR A 61 3.35 -4.35 -10.54
CA THR A 61 1.98 -4.26 -10.03
C THR A 61 1.22 -3.09 -10.65
N LEU A 62 1.82 -1.89 -10.68
CA LEU A 62 1.14 -0.72 -11.21
C LEU A 62 1.15 -0.66 -12.75
N ALA A 63 2.03 -1.40 -13.43
CA ALA A 63 1.94 -1.54 -14.88
C ALA A 63 0.74 -2.43 -15.26
N ASP A 64 0.46 -3.47 -14.48
CA ASP A 64 -0.68 -4.37 -14.68
C ASP A 64 -2.01 -3.73 -14.26
N GLU A 65 -2.02 -2.98 -13.15
CA GLU A 65 -3.22 -2.34 -12.60
C GLU A 65 -3.55 -0.98 -13.24
N GLY A 66 -2.55 -0.32 -13.82
CA GLY A 66 -2.65 1.04 -14.37
C GLY A 66 -2.60 2.13 -13.30
N GLY A 67 -3.12 3.32 -13.65
CA GLY A 67 -3.08 4.52 -12.82
C GLY A 67 -2.19 5.62 -13.40
N ASP A 68 -2.08 6.74 -12.70
CA ASP A 68 -1.17 7.84 -13.03
C ASP A 68 -0.21 8.05 -11.85
N TYR A 69 1.07 7.78 -12.08
CA TYR A 69 2.09 7.80 -11.03
C TYR A 69 3.49 8.00 -11.62
N ASP A 70 4.41 8.46 -10.78
CA ASP A 70 5.85 8.36 -11.02
C ASP A 70 6.50 7.43 -9.99
N LEU A 71 7.42 6.59 -10.45
CA LEU A 71 8.29 5.78 -9.61
C LEU A 71 9.69 6.40 -9.63
N ILE A 72 10.17 6.80 -8.46
CA ILE A 72 11.50 7.39 -8.28
C ILE A 72 12.34 6.42 -7.47
N LEU A 73 13.50 6.05 -8.00
CA LEU A 73 14.50 5.26 -7.29
C LEU A 73 15.83 6.00 -7.29
N THR A 74 16.40 6.17 -6.10
CA THR A 74 17.75 6.69 -5.87
C THR A 74 18.52 5.71 -4.98
N PRO A 75 19.84 5.91 -4.76
CA PRO A 75 20.59 5.06 -3.83
C PRO A 75 20.02 5.00 -2.40
N ASN A 76 19.34 6.06 -1.95
CA ASN A 76 18.91 6.22 -0.55
C ASN A 76 17.39 6.39 -0.39
N GLU A 77 16.62 6.31 -1.46
CA GLU A 77 15.17 6.51 -1.42
C GLU A 77 14.49 5.75 -2.56
N PHE A 78 13.37 5.10 -2.24
CA PHE A 78 12.35 4.74 -3.22
C PHE A 78 11.07 5.52 -2.91
N ARG A 79 10.47 6.13 -3.93
CA ARG A 79 9.25 6.93 -3.78
C ARG A 79 8.26 6.67 -4.92
N ILE A 80 6.98 6.66 -4.57
CA ILE A 80 5.85 6.65 -5.50
C ILE A 80 5.10 7.97 -5.34
N GLU A 81 4.99 8.73 -6.42
CA GLU A 81 4.13 9.91 -6.49
C GLU A 81 2.85 9.54 -7.24
N MET A 82 1.78 9.23 -6.52
CA MET A 82 0.51 8.78 -7.08
C MET A 82 -0.39 9.99 -7.34
N ARG A 83 -0.76 10.20 -8.61
CA ARG A 83 -1.72 11.22 -9.05
C ARG A 83 -3.13 10.66 -9.23
N SER A 84 -3.23 9.37 -9.56
CA SER A 84 -4.50 8.64 -9.67
C SER A 84 -4.28 7.16 -9.34
N CYS A 85 -4.65 6.76 -8.11
CA CYS A 85 -4.57 5.37 -7.66
C CYS A 85 -5.55 4.48 -8.44
N PRO A 86 -5.10 3.35 -9.02
CA PRO A 86 -5.97 2.48 -9.81
C PRO A 86 -7.15 1.93 -8.98
N SER A 87 -6.91 1.56 -7.72
CA SER A 87 -7.97 1.07 -6.82
C SER A 87 -9.03 2.14 -6.55
N VAL A 88 -8.62 3.38 -6.27
CA VAL A 88 -9.57 4.48 -6.03
C VAL A 88 -10.34 4.81 -7.30
N ALA A 89 -9.68 4.84 -8.46
CA ALA A 89 -10.34 5.06 -9.73
C ALA A 89 -11.43 4.01 -10.02
N VAL A 90 -11.19 2.73 -9.70
CA VAL A 90 -12.21 1.67 -9.81
C VAL A 90 -13.40 1.97 -8.91
N LEU A 91 -13.17 2.33 -7.65
CA LEU A 91 -14.24 2.63 -6.69
C LEU A 91 -15.05 3.86 -7.09
N GLN A 92 -14.40 4.94 -7.52
CA GLN A 92 -15.06 6.18 -7.92
C GLN A 92 -15.86 6.04 -9.22
N ASN A 93 -15.40 5.19 -10.14
CA ASN A 93 -16.11 4.92 -11.40
C ASN A 93 -17.25 3.91 -11.25
N SER A 94 -17.36 3.23 -10.10
CA SER A 94 -18.44 2.29 -9.85
C SER A 94 -19.74 3.01 -9.48
N LYS A 95 -20.83 2.67 -10.17
CA LYS A 95 -22.16 3.26 -9.90
C LYS A 95 -22.88 2.65 -8.70
N HIS A 96 -22.44 1.49 -8.25
CA HIS A 96 -23.15 0.68 -7.25
C HIS A 96 -22.40 0.53 -5.93
N LEU A 97 -21.17 1.05 -5.87
CA LEU A 97 -20.35 0.98 -4.67
C LEU A 97 -20.26 2.36 -4.04
N LYS A 98 -20.27 2.38 -2.71
CA LYS A 98 -19.89 3.56 -1.95
C LYS A 98 -18.45 3.35 -1.46
N PRO A 99 -17.48 4.20 -1.87
CA PRO A 99 -16.13 4.09 -1.36
C PRO A 99 -16.11 4.16 0.17
N TYR A 100 -15.44 3.19 0.78
CA TYR A 100 -15.21 3.14 2.21
C TYR A 100 -14.36 4.37 2.61
N PRO A 101 -14.80 5.21 3.56
CA PRO A 101 -14.17 6.50 3.83
C PRO A 101 -12.68 6.42 4.15
N TYR A 102 -12.27 5.32 4.77
CA TYR A 102 -10.91 5.06 5.20
C TYR A 102 -10.18 4.07 4.29
N TYR A 103 -10.67 3.86 3.06
CA TYR A 103 -10.09 2.87 2.14
C TYR A 103 -8.59 3.06 2.03
N CYS A 104 -8.09 4.26 1.73
CA CYS A 104 -6.66 4.51 1.51
C CYS A 104 -5.75 4.24 2.74
N GLU A 105 -6.29 4.22 3.96
CA GLU A 105 -5.49 4.00 5.17
C GLU A 105 -4.87 2.60 5.23
N HIS A 106 -5.46 1.62 4.55
CA HIS A 106 -4.90 0.26 4.51
C HIS A 106 -3.44 0.25 4.01
N CYS A 107 -3.11 1.09 3.02
CA CYS A 107 -1.74 1.22 2.52
C CYS A 107 -0.75 1.70 3.59
N ALA A 108 -1.20 2.62 4.45
CA ALA A 108 -0.39 3.16 5.54
C ALA A 108 -0.19 2.19 6.70
N VAL A 109 -0.96 1.09 6.74
CA VAL A 109 -0.78 -0.01 7.70
C VAL A 109 0.03 -1.14 7.07
N LEU A 110 -0.35 -1.58 5.87
CA LEU A 110 0.25 -2.73 5.20
C LEU A 110 1.73 -2.53 4.89
N TYR A 111 2.07 -1.43 4.20
CA TYR A 111 3.41 -1.29 3.66
C TYR A 111 4.48 -1.08 4.74
N PRO A 112 4.29 -0.20 5.76
CA PRO A 112 5.26 -0.09 6.84
C PRO A 112 5.46 -1.40 7.58
N ARG A 113 4.38 -2.12 7.89
CA ARG A 113 4.46 -3.40 8.60
C ARG A 113 5.27 -4.46 7.85
N ILE A 114 5.23 -4.46 6.51
CA ILE A 114 6.03 -5.37 5.68
C ILE A 114 7.49 -4.91 5.56
N ILE A 115 7.71 -3.59 5.45
CA ILE A 115 8.99 -3.03 4.99
C ILE A 115 9.92 -2.68 6.15
N GLU A 116 9.40 -2.11 7.23
CA GLU A 116 10.19 -1.63 8.35
C GLU A 116 11.03 -2.71 9.05
N PRO A 117 10.58 -3.99 9.16
CA PRO A 117 11.41 -5.08 9.69
C PRO A 117 12.73 -5.32 8.93
N PHE A 118 12.87 -4.79 7.70
CA PHE A 118 14.08 -4.89 6.89
C PHE A 118 15.03 -3.69 7.03
N GLY A 119 14.81 -2.82 8.03
CA GLY A 119 15.70 -1.68 8.31
C GLY A 119 15.42 -0.45 7.44
N TYR A 120 14.16 -0.26 7.05
CA TYR A 120 13.71 0.91 6.30
C TYR A 120 12.67 1.70 7.11
N LYS A 121 12.55 2.99 6.85
CA LYS A 121 11.38 3.80 7.23
C LYS A 121 10.43 3.82 6.06
N CYS A 122 9.14 3.59 6.29
CA CYS A 122 8.14 3.62 5.23
C CYS A 122 7.01 4.58 5.62
N ASN A 123 6.78 5.59 4.81
CA ASN A 123 5.73 6.58 5.05
C ASN A 123 4.74 6.60 3.90
N VAL A 124 3.46 6.64 4.22
CA VAL A 124 2.37 6.77 3.25
C VAL A 124 1.54 7.99 3.63
N VAL A 125 1.52 8.98 2.76
CA VAL A 125 0.74 10.21 2.94
C VAL A 125 -0.38 10.25 1.92
N VAL A 126 -1.63 10.29 2.40
CA VAL A 126 -2.80 10.46 1.55
C VAL A 126 -3.07 11.97 1.42
N HIS A 127 -2.95 12.50 0.21
CA HIS A 127 -3.18 13.93 -0.08
C HIS A 127 -4.64 14.20 -0.43
N ASP A 128 -5.25 13.30 -1.19
CA ASP A 128 -6.66 13.36 -1.58
C ASP A 128 -7.18 11.95 -1.80
N SER A 129 -8.01 11.45 -0.88
CA SER A 129 -8.56 10.10 -0.94
C SER A 129 -9.66 9.95 -2.00
N VAL A 130 -10.28 11.04 -2.45
CA VAL A 130 -11.32 11.02 -3.49
C VAL A 130 -10.68 10.90 -4.86
N LEU A 131 -9.61 11.66 -5.11
CA LEU A 131 -8.84 11.59 -6.37
C LEU A 131 -7.81 10.47 -6.39
N GLY A 132 -7.58 9.79 -5.27
CA GLY A 132 -6.56 8.75 -5.15
C GLY A 132 -5.14 9.29 -5.26
N LYS A 133 -4.89 10.49 -4.72
CA LYS A 133 -3.57 11.12 -4.69
C LYS A 133 -2.87 10.79 -3.38
N CYS A 134 -1.69 10.19 -3.46
CA CYS A 134 -0.89 9.85 -2.30
C CYS A 134 0.60 9.80 -2.64
N THR A 135 1.42 9.76 -1.60
CA THR A 135 2.86 9.51 -1.72
C THR A 135 3.24 8.36 -0.82
N LEU A 136 3.98 7.41 -1.36
CA LEU A 136 4.70 6.40 -0.57
C LEU A 136 6.19 6.75 -0.67
N SER A 137 6.86 6.92 0.46
CA SER A 137 8.31 7.17 0.52
C SER A 137 8.98 6.18 1.46
N ILE A 138 10.09 5.61 1.00
CA ILE A 138 10.86 4.60 1.74
C ILE A 138 12.33 4.98 1.71
N THR A 139 12.94 5.03 2.90
CA THR A 139 14.36 5.32 3.07
C THR A 139 15.02 4.33 4.03
N PRO A 140 16.32 4.03 3.91
CA PRO A 140 17.03 3.25 4.92
C PRO A 140 16.98 3.94 6.29
N VAL A 141 16.87 3.15 7.36
CA VAL A 141 17.14 3.65 8.71
C VAL A 141 18.65 3.85 8.83
N GLU A 142 19.10 5.05 9.18
CA GLU A 142 20.51 5.28 9.52
C GLU A 142 20.88 4.35 10.69
N GLN A 143 21.86 3.47 10.47
CA GLN A 143 22.43 2.69 11.56
C GLN A 143 23.35 3.64 12.35
N GLU A 144 22.99 3.93 13.60
CA GLU A 144 23.94 4.55 14.53
C GLU A 144 25.06 3.53 14.76
N ASP A 145 26.21 3.77 14.13
CA ASP A 145 27.47 3.06 14.40
C ASP A 145 27.80 3.19 15.90
N HIS A 146 27.35 2.21 16.68
CA HIS A 146 27.86 1.99 18.02
C HIS A 146 29.29 1.43 17.87
N GLN A 147 30.26 2.32 17.69
CA GLN A 147 31.66 2.03 17.93
C GLN A 147 31.82 1.65 19.40
N GLY A 148 31.91 0.35 19.67
CA GLY A 148 32.42 -0.24 20.90
C GLY A 148 33.93 -0.44 20.85
#